data_AF-A0A9R0HZ15-F1
#
_entry.id   AF-A0A9R0HZ15-F1
#
_cell.length_a   1.000
_cell.length_b   1.000
_cell.length_c   1.000
_cell.angle_alpha   90.00
_cell.angle_beta   90.00
_cell.angle_gamma   90.00
#
_symmetry.space_group_name_H-M   'P 1'
#
loop_
_entity.id
_entity.type
_entity.pdbx_description
1 polymer ?
#
loop_
_entity_poly.entity_id
_entity_poly.type
_entity_poly.pdbx_seq_one_letter_code
_entity_poly.pdbx_strand_id
1 'polypeptide(L)'
;MASAQASIVRNDQEEKEIVLAMVEKAKSIGKSDDKNVVNEHSLAQNSAVVTMNNATTGLINFNQSNDWTGSIIGGTYPVSIFSGNPGTFTHAGQPNNGSQGAVVYSGNNKQGIPCGWLLAWIAPTNNSTTTPNRVYVECGPVANYDIINWTTIKTKLDVANAYSNYFDPATQTTIAAQLTPSGSFAALGANFGAM
;
A
#
# COMPACT_ATOMS: atom_id res chain seq x y z
N MET A 1 29.00 14.98 7.65
CA MET A 1 28.19 13.76 7.95
C MET A 1 26.90 14.05 8.72
N ALA A 2 26.85 15.03 9.65
CA ALA A 2 25.62 15.39 10.36
C ALA A 2 24.47 15.94 9.48
N SER A 3 24.77 16.58 8.34
CA SER A 3 23.75 17.16 7.45
C SER A 3 22.97 16.11 6.64
N ALA A 4 23.64 15.06 6.16
CA ALA A 4 23.01 13.98 5.39
C ALA A 4 22.07 13.12 6.26
N GLN A 5 22.46 12.85 7.50
CA GLN A 5 21.63 12.08 8.44
C GLN A 5 20.40 12.87 8.89
N ALA A 6 20.51 14.20 9.01
CA ALA A 6 19.37 15.09 9.32
C ALA A 6 18.43 15.33 8.12
N SER A 7 18.89 15.17 6.87
CA SER A 7 18.01 15.22 5.69
C SER A 7 17.25 13.91 5.50
N ILE A 8 17.88 12.76 5.77
CA ILE A 8 17.22 11.44 5.67
C ILE A 8 16.10 11.32 6.73
N VAL A 9 16.38 11.68 7.99
CA VAL A 9 15.39 11.65 9.08
C VAL A 9 14.20 12.60 8.86
N ARG A 10 14.41 13.74 8.18
CA ARG A 10 13.31 14.65 7.83
C ARG A 10 12.42 14.09 6.72
N ASN A 11 13.03 13.48 5.70
CA ASN A 11 12.29 12.86 4.61
C ASN A 11 11.42 11.68 5.11
N ASP A 12 11.93 10.87 6.04
CA ASP A 12 11.17 9.77 6.66
C ASP A 12 9.95 10.27 7.45
N GLN A 13 10.07 11.43 8.14
CA GLN A 13 8.96 12.01 8.89
C GLN A 13 7.88 12.57 7.97
N GLU A 14 8.26 13.27 6.89
CA GLU A 14 7.33 13.77 5.87
C GLU A 14 6.59 12.63 5.18
N GLU A 15 7.30 11.56 4.79
CA GLU A 15 6.68 10.36 4.21
C GLU A 15 5.67 9.72 5.16
N LYS A 16 6.01 9.63 6.45
CA LYS A 16 5.12 9.09 7.47
C LYS A 16 3.86 9.93 7.65
N GLU A 17 3.96 11.26 7.60
CA GLU A 17 2.79 12.15 7.69
C GLU A 17 1.86 11.99 6.50
N ILE A 18 2.39 11.86 5.28
CA ILE A 18 1.60 11.58 4.08
C ILE A 18 0.91 10.20 4.22
N VAL A 19 1.64 9.17 4.65
CA VAL A 19 1.09 7.83 4.88
C VAL A 19 -0.04 7.86 5.90
N LEU A 20 0.12 8.59 7.02
CA LEU A 20 -0.93 8.75 8.03
C LEU A 20 -2.16 9.47 7.47
N ALA A 21 -1.97 10.51 6.66
CA ALA A 21 -3.08 11.19 5.98
C ALA A 21 -3.85 10.23 5.05
N MET A 22 -3.14 9.34 4.34
CA MET A 22 -3.78 8.32 3.50
C MET A 22 -4.48 7.24 4.33
N VAL A 23 -3.96 6.87 5.50
CA VAL A 23 -4.66 5.99 6.45
C VAL A 23 -5.96 6.64 6.92
N GLU A 24 -5.96 7.92 7.30
CA GLU A 24 -7.17 8.61 7.72
C GLU A 24 -8.19 8.73 6.57
N LYS A 25 -7.73 8.97 5.34
CA LYS A 25 -8.59 8.94 4.15
C LYS A 25 -9.21 7.55 3.95
N ALA A 26 -8.43 6.48 4.08
CA ALA A 26 -8.94 5.10 4.00
C ALA A 26 -9.96 4.80 5.11
N LYS A 27 -9.75 5.29 6.34
CA LYS A 27 -10.73 5.19 7.42
C LYS A 27 -12.03 5.92 7.09
N SER A 28 -11.94 7.11 6.50
CA SER A 28 -13.12 7.88 6.08
C SER A 28 -13.92 7.15 5.00
N ILE A 29 -13.24 6.55 4.02
CA ILE A 29 -13.86 5.78 2.94
C ILE A 29 -14.53 4.50 3.49
N GLY A 30 -13.86 3.78 4.38
CA GLY A 30 -14.43 2.57 4.96
C GLY A 30 -15.59 2.80 5.92
N LYS A 31 -15.86 4.05 6.33
CA LYS A 31 -16.99 4.42 7.21
C LYS A 31 -18.13 5.11 6.46
N SER A 32 -18.01 5.35 5.16
CA SER A 32 -19.07 5.99 4.39
C SER A 32 -20.16 4.95 4.07
N ASP A 33 -21.43 5.33 4.27
CA ASP A 33 -22.66 4.52 4.10
C ASP A 33 -22.91 3.94 2.67
N ASP A 34 -21.93 3.99 1.76
CA ASP A 34 -22.00 3.24 0.51
C ASP A 34 -21.96 1.75 0.84
N LYS A 35 -23.15 1.13 0.83
CA LYS A 35 -23.51 -0.23 1.29
C LYS A 35 -22.69 -1.40 0.73
N ASN A 36 -21.66 -1.13 -0.07
CA ASN A 36 -20.81 -2.09 -0.75
C ASN A 36 -19.33 -1.96 -0.41
N VAL A 37 -18.90 -1.02 0.44
CA VAL A 37 -17.46 -0.80 0.70
C VAL A 37 -16.96 -1.74 1.80
N VAL A 38 -17.69 -1.90 2.91
CA VAL A 38 -17.33 -2.85 3.99
C VAL A 38 -18.59 -3.38 4.66
N ASN A 39 -18.57 -4.60 5.21
CA ASN A 39 -19.68 -5.07 6.05
C ASN A 39 -19.51 -4.46 7.46
N GLU A 40 -20.14 -3.29 7.68
CA GLU A 40 -20.09 -2.50 8.91
C GLU A 40 -20.66 -3.23 10.14
N HIS A 41 -21.50 -4.25 9.94
CA HIS A 41 -22.04 -5.07 11.03
C HIS A 41 -21.11 -6.20 11.47
N SER A 42 -19.99 -6.41 10.79
CA SER A 42 -19.00 -7.42 11.19
C SER A 42 -18.15 -6.92 12.36
N LEU A 43 -18.09 -7.69 13.44
CA LEU A 43 -17.16 -7.45 14.54
C LEU A 43 -15.70 -7.78 14.17
N ALA A 44 -15.49 -8.46 13.04
CA ALA A 44 -14.20 -8.94 12.57
C ALA A 44 -13.73 -8.16 11.33
N GLN A 45 -12.41 -8.07 11.17
CA GLN A 45 -11.79 -7.34 10.07
C GLN A 45 -11.95 -8.11 8.76
N ASN A 46 -12.92 -7.74 7.93
CA ASN A 46 -13.29 -8.50 6.72
C ASN A 46 -12.78 -7.90 5.41
N SER A 47 -12.01 -6.81 5.45
CA SER A 47 -11.60 -6.08 4.27
C SER A 47 -10.38 -5.20 4.54
N ALA A 48 -9.73 -4.77 3.46
CA ALA A 48 -8.72 -3.72 3.49
C ALA A 48 -9.19 -2.57 2.59
N VAL A 49 -9.33 -1.38 3.16
CA VAL A 49 -9.60 -0.14 2.41
C VAL A 49 -8.27 0.55 2.19
N VAL A 50 -7.93 0.80 0.93
CA VAL A 50 -6.59 1.22 0.52
C VAL A 50 -6.66 2.60 -0.12
N THR A 51 -5.77 3.49 0.32
CA THR A 51 -5.53 4.80 -0.31
C THR A 51 -4.04 4.95 -0.61
N MET A 52 -3.70 5.33 -1.83
CA MET A 52 -2.33 5.46 -2.34
C MET A 52 -2.09 6.87 -2.86
N ASN A 53 -1.16 7.60 -2.25
CA ASN A 53 -0.69 8.88 -2.74
C ASN A 53 0.41 8.69 -3.81
N ASN A 54 0.36 9.51 -4.85
CA ASN A 54 1.43 9.65 -5.80
C ASN A 54 2.19 10.97 -5.51
N ALA A 55 3.38 10.85 -4.91
CA ALA A 55 4.31 11.96 -4.67
C ALA A 55 5.40 12.06 -5.76
N THR A 56 5.29 11.29 -6.85
CA THR A 56 6.13 11.48 -8.03
C THR A 56 5.67 12.72 -8.83
N THR A 57 6.47 13.12 -9.81
CA THR A 57 6.14 14.23 -10.72
C THR A 57 5.22 13.82 -11.86
N GLY A 58 5.02 12.52 -12.08
CA GLY A 58 4.31 11.98 -13.24
C GLY A 58 3.08 11.16 -12.86
N LEU A 59 2.37 10.68 -13.88
CA LEU A 59 1.36 9.66 -13.72
C LEU A 59 2.04 8.33 -13.39
N ILE A 60 1.51 7.60 -12.40
CA ILE A 60 1.82 6.18 -12.21
C ILE A 60 0.63 5.35 -12.68
N ASN A 61 0.90 4.21 -13.31
CA ASN A 61 -0.10 3.33 -13.91
C ASN A 61 -0.08 1.97 -13.23
N PHE A 62 -1.25 1.35 -13.11
CA PHE A 62 -1.36 -0.02 -12.66
C PHE A 62 -0.58 -0.94 -13.62
N ASN A 63 0.24 -1.83 -13.06
CA ASN A 63 1.01 -2.81 -13.81
C ASN A 63 0.41 -4.21 -13.62
N GLN A 64 0.40 -4.70 -12.39
CA GLN A 64 -0.13 -6.03 -12.06
C GLN A 64 -0.50 -6.15 -10.59
N SER A 65 -1.22 -7.22 -10.25
CA SER A 65 -1.63 -7.54 -8.89
C SER A 65 -1.53 -9.03 -8.61
N ASN A 66 -1.61 -9.39 -7.33
CA ASN A 66 -1.78 -10.76 -6.89
C ASN A 66 -2.66 -10.80 -5.64
N ASP A 67 -3.77 -11.53 -5.72
CA ASP A 67 -4.68 -11.73 -4.59
C ASP A 67 -4.42 -13.12 -3.99
N TRP A 68 -3.78 -13.19 -2.82
CA TRP A 68 -3.58 -14.46 -2.13
C TRP A 68 -4.88 -14.94 -1.48
N THR A 69 -5.63 -14.01 -0.86
CA THR A 69 -6.92 -14.31 -0.23
C THR A 69 -7.85 -13.10 -0.33
N GLY A 70 -9.06 -13.32 -0.83
CA GLY A 70 -10.01 -12.23 -1.09
C GLY A 70 -9.92 -11.73 -2.53
N SER A 71 -10.54 -10.58 -2.78
CA SER A 71 -10.52 -9.92 -4.09
C SER A 71 -10.95 -8.46 -3.96
N ILE A 72 -10.63 -7.65 -4.96
CA ILE A 72 -11.19 -6.29 -5.10
C ILE A 72 -12.71 -6.31 -5.21
N ILE A 73 -13.38 -5.29 -4.67
CA ILE A 73 -14.82 -5.06 -4.79
C ILE A 73 -15.11 -3.70 -5.43
N GLY A 74 -16.23 -3.60 -6.13
CA GLY A 74 -16.68 -2.33 -6.73
C GLY A 74 -15.92 -1.90 -7.99
N GLY A 75 -15.04 -2.73 -8.56
CA GLY A 75 -14.38 -2.43 -9.82
C GLY A 75 -13.02 -3.10 -9.99
N THR A 76 -12.07 -2.33 -10.52
CA THR A 76 -10.68 -2.73 -10.77
C THR A 76 -9.73 -1.89 -9.93
N TYR A 77 -8.47 -2.33 -9.80
CA TYR A 77 -7.44 -1.51 -9.19
C TYR A 77 -7.31 -0.19 -9.98
N PRO A 78 -7.10 0.97 -9.32
CA PRO A 78 -7.01 2.26 -10.00
C PRO A 78 -6.00 2.19 -11.15
N VAL A 79 -6.47 2.35 -12.40
CA VAL A 79 -5.63 2.15 -13.59
C VAL A 79 -4.49 3.17 -13.67
N SER A 80 -4.70 4.36 -13.12
CA SER A 80 -3.71 5.41 -13.03
C SER A 80 -3.93 6.26 -11.77
N ILE A 81 -2.86 6.83 -11.21
CA ILE A 81 -2.91 7.71 -10.04
C ILE A 81 -2.14 8.98 -10.37
N PHE A 82 -2.84 10.11 -10.42
CA PHE A 82 -2.21 11.41 -10.68
C PHE A 82 -1.58 11.96 -9.41
N SER A 83 -0.50 12.73 -9.56
CA SER A 83 0.06 13.49 -8.44
C SER A 83 -1.02 14.41 -7.84
N GLY A 84 -1.16 14.40 -6.51
CA GLY A 84 -2.20 15.15 -5.79
C GLY A 84 -3.61 14.53 -5.80
N ASN A 85 -3.86 13.46 -6.57
CA ASN A 85 -5.14 12.74 -6.57
C ASN A 85 -4.93 11.28 -6.16
N PRO A 86 -5.10 10.95 -4.86
CA PRO A 86 -4.84 9.59 -4.38
C PRO A 86 -5.76 8.55 -5.02
N GLY A 87 -5.19 7.42 -5.40
CA GLY A 87 -5.93 6.25 -5.86
C GLY A 87 -6.53 5.50 -4.67
N THR A 88 -7.74 4.97 -4.82
CA THR A 88 -8.46 4.29 -3.74
C THR A 88 -9.12 3.02 -4.24
N PHE A 89 -9.11 1.97 -3.41
CA PHE A 89 -9.89 0.76 -3.66
C PHE A 89 -10.19 0.03 -2.36
N THR A 90 -11.11 -0.94 -2.42
CA THR A 90 -11.37 -1.86 -1.31
C THR A 90 -11.15 -3.29 -1.74
N HIS A 91 -10.41 -4.05 -0.93
CA HIS A 91 -10.17 -5.46 -1.14
C HIS A 91 -10.90 -6.27 -0.06
N ALA A 92 -11.96 -6.95 -0.46
CA ALA A 92 -12.73 -7.81 0.44
C ALA A 92 -11.91 -9.04 0.82
N GLY A 93 -11.96 -9.38 2.10
CA GLY A 93 -11.33 -10.56 2.66
C GLY A 93 -12.25 -11.77 2.65
N GLN A 94 -11.65 -12.95 2.84
CA GLN A 94 -12.39 -14.20 3.04
C GLN A 94 -12.59 -14.48 4.53
N PRO A 95 -13.66 -15.20 4.94
CA PRO A 95 -14.01 -15.40 6.35
C PRO A 95 -12.87 -15.90 7.25
N ASN A 96 -12.01 -16.80 6.78
CA ASN A 96 -10.96 -17.41 7.61
C ASN A 96 -9.57 -16.79 7.44
N ASN A 97 -9.34 -16.08 6.35
CA ASN A 97 -8.00 -15.64 5.94
C ASN A 97 -7.86 -14.12 5.82
N GLY A 98 -8.98 -13.39 5.89
CA GLY A 98 -9.02 -11.96 5.71
C GLY A 98 -8.64 -11.55 4.28
N SER A 99 -8.16 -10.31 4.16
CA SER A 99 -7.77 -9.66 2.91
C SER A 99 -6.25 -9.71 2.77
N GLN A 100 -5.76 -10.37 1.71
CA GLN A 100 -4.34 -10.49 1.42
C GLN A 100 -4.11 -10.31 -0.07
N GLY A 101 -3.38 -9.27 -0.43
CA GLY A 101 -3.11 -8.97 -1.82
C GLY A 101 -1.87 -8.11 -2.00
N ALA A 102 -1.52 -7.89 -3.26
CA ALA A 102 -0.47 -6.99 -3.67
C ALA A 102 -0.84 -6.29 -4.97
N VAL A 103 -0.35 -5.06 -5.13
CA VAL A 103 -0.44 -4.26 -6.35
C VAL A 103 0.94 -3.72 -6.70
N VAL A 104 1.19 -3.61 -7.99
CA VAL A 104 2.38 -2.96 -8.53
C VAL A 104 1.93 -1.83 -9.45
N TYR A 105 2.51 -0.66 -9.22
CA TYR A 105 2.37 0.50 -10.08
C TYR A 105 3.70 0.82 -10.74
N SER A 106 3.66 1.34 -11.96
CA SER A 106 4.84 1.74 -12.73
C SER A 106 4.71 3.16 -13.24
N GLY A 107 5.84 3.81 -13.48
CA GLY A 107 5.93 5.20 -13.91
C GLY A 107 7.40 5.59 -14.06
N ASN A 108 7.69 6.89 -14.07
CA ASN A 108 9.06 7.37 -14.24
C ASN A 108 9.49 8.19 -13.03
N ASN A 109 10.77 8.10 -12.65
CA ASN A 109 11.36 9.02 -11.69
C ASN A 109 11.59 10.41 -12.33
N LYS A 110 12.14 11.37 -11.56
CA LYS A 110 12.39 12.73 -12.07
C LYS A 110 13.39 12.80 -13.23
N GLN A 111 14.22 11.78 -13.39
CA GLN A 111 15.18 11.66 -14.50
C GLN A 111 14.59 10.96 -15.73
N GLY A 112 13.32 10.56 -15.69
CA GLY A 112 12.66 9.83 -16.77
C GLY A 112 12.97 8.33 -16.78
N ILE A 113 13.62 7.79 -15.75
CA ILE A 113 13.94 6.36 -15.65
C ILE A 113 12.65 5.58 -15.28
N PRO A 114 12.29 4.52 -16.03
CA PRO A 114 11.15 3.67 -15.69
C PRO A 114 11.35 2.92 -14.35
N CYS A 115 10.39 3.09 -13.46
CA CYS A 115 10.41 2.55 -12.10
C CYS A 115 9.10 1.82 -11.77
N GLY A 116 9.14 0.99 -10.74
CA GLY A 116 7.97 0.34 -10.16
C GLY A 116 7.93 0.44 -8.64
N TRP A 117 6.71 0.35 -8.11
CA TRP A 117 6.36 0.44 -6.69
C TRP A 117 5.42 -0.73 -6.36
N LEU A 118 5.89 -1.64 -5.51
CA LEU A 118 5.11 -2.78 -5.03
C LEU A 118 4.57 -2.49 -3.63
N LEU A 119 3.27 -2.71 -3.45
CA LEU A 119 2.57 -2.63 -2.19
C LEU A 119 1.84 -3.95 -1.93
N ALA A 120 2.14 -4.61 -0.83
CA ALA A 120 1.49 -5.86 -0.42
C ALA A 120 0.99 -5.78 1.02
N TRP A 121 -0.11 -6.47 1.33
CA TRP A 121 -0.77 -6.39 2.64
C TRP A 121 -1.32 -7.73 3.12
N ILE A 122 -1.40 -7.87 4.44
CA ILE A 122 -2.19 -8.88 5.15
C ILE A 122 -3.06 -8.17 6.17
N ALA A 123 -4.37 -8.29 5.98
CA ALA A 123 -5.41 -7.84 6.90
C ALA A 123 -6.23 -9.07 7.33
N PRO A 124 -5.83 -9.79 8.39
CA PRO A 124 -6.50 -11.03 8.79
C PRO A 124 -7.88 -10.76 9.41
N THR A 125 -8.78 -11.75 9.36
CA THR A 125 -10.12 -11.67 9.98
C THR A 125 -10.06 -11.27 11.46
N ASN A 126 -9.17 -11.92 12.19
CA ASN A 126 -8.94 -11.69 13.60
C ASN A 126 -7.57 -11.05 13.78
N ASN A 127 -7.50 -9.72 13.68
CA ASN A 127 -6.28 -8.98 13.95
C ASN A 127 -5.89 -9.12 15.43
N SER A 128 -4.72 -9.69 15.70
CA SER A 128 -4.22 -9.96 17.06
C SER A 128 -2.70 -9.84 17.10
N THR A 129 -2.09 -10.04 18.28
CA THR A 129 -0.61 -10.06 18.39
C THR A 129 0.05 -11.23 17.67
N THR A 130 -0.66 -12.35 17.47
CA THR A 130 -0.14 -13.54 16.76
C THR A 130 -0.51 -13.56 15.29
N THR A 131 -1.56 -12.84 14.91
CA THR A 131 -2.04 -12.64 13.54
C THR A 131 -2.23 -11.14 13.27
N PRO A 132 -1.15 -10.34 13.29
CA PRO A 132 -1.27 -8.90 13.14
C PRO A 132 -1.48 -8.51 11.67
N ASN A 133 -1.98 -7.30 11.47
CA ASN A 133 -1.88 -6.58 10.21
C ASN A 133 -0.41 -6.46 9.77
N ARG A 134 -0.13 -6.72 8.49
CA ARG A 134 1.21 -6.61 7.91
C ARG A 134 1.17 -5.86 6.58
N VAL A 135 2.22 -5.11 6.31
CA VAL A 135 2.43 -4.41 5.04
C VAL A 135 3.88 -4.57 4.60
N TYR A 136 4.07 -4.86 3.32
CA TYR A 136 5.38 -4.95 2.70
C TYR A 136 5.42 -4.05 1.48
N VAL A 137 6.54 -3.35 1.31
CA VAL A 137 6.77 -2.44 0.20
C VAL A 137 8.18 -2.61 -0.34
N GLU A 138 8.33 -2.46 -1.64
CA GLU A 138 9.62 -2.29 -2.31
C GLU A 138 9.43 -1.42 -3.56
N CYS A 139 10.47 -0.70 -3.97
CA CYS A 139 10.48 0.09 -5.19
C CYS A 139 11.83 -0.05 -5.89
N GLY A 140 11.90 0.34 -7.17
CA GLY A 140 13.14 0.24 -7.95
C GLY A 140 12.90 0.27 -9.45
N PRO A 141 13.86 -0.20 -10.27
CA PRO A 141 13.71 -0.30 -11.72
C PRO A 141 12.46 -1.11 -12.11
N VAL A 142 11.74 -0.66 -13.15
CA VAL A 142 10.50 -1.35 -13.57
C VAL A 142 10.75 -2.82 -13.95
N ALA A 143 11.94 -3.14 -14.46
CA ALA A 143 12.34 -4.49 -14.85
C ALA A 143 12.33 -5.51 -13.69
N ASN A 144 12.45 -5.05 -12.44
CA ASN A 144 12.31 -5.92 -11.26
C ASN A 144 10.89 -6.50 -11.13
N TYR A 145 9.93 -5.91 -11.84
CA TYR A 145 8.53 -6.28 -11.81
C TYR A 145 8.06 -6.89 -13.13
N ASP A 146 8.94 -7.23 -14.08
CA ASP A 146 8.51 -7.93 -15.30
C ASP A 146 8.07 -9.36 -14.99
N ILE A 147 8.78 -10.03 -14.08
CA ILE A 147 8.46 -11.38 -13.58
C ILE A 147 8.58 -11.37 -12.06
N ILE A 148 7.45 -11.34 -11.37
CA ILE A 148 7.41 -11.31 -9.90
C ILE A 148 7.31 -12.72 -9.34
N ASN A 149 8.22 -13.06 -8.44
CA ASN A 149 8.08 -14.26 -7.60
C ASN A 149 7.16 -13.95 -6.41
N TRP A 150 5.85 -14.13 -6.60
CA TRP A 150 4.84 -13.85 -5.58
C TRP A 150 5.03 -14.65 -4.29
N THR A 151 5.62 -15.85 -4.35
CA THR A 151 5.97 -16.63 -3.15
C THR A 151 7.04 -15.94 -2.32
N THR A 152 8.02 -15.32 -2.97
CA THR A 152 9.07 -14.54 -2.28
C THR A 152 8.47 -13.29 -1.64
N ILE A 153 7.63 -12.55 -2.37
CA ILE A 153 6.91 -11.38 -1.82
C ILE A 153 6.06 -11.79 -0.61
N LYS A 154 5.33 -12.91 -0.72
CA LYS A 154 4.52 -13.46 0.37
C LYS A 154 5.37 -13.78 1.60
N THR A 155 6.53 -14.42 1.42
CA THR A 155 7.45 -14.75 2.52
C THR A 155 7.94 -13.50 3.24
N LYS A 156 8.30 -12.44 2.50
CA LYS A 156 8.71 -11.16 3.10
C LYS A 156 7.54 -10.49 3.85
N LEU A 157 6.34 -10.52 3.26
CA LEU A 157 5.12 -9.99 3.85
C LEU A 157 4.70 -10.75 5.13
N ASP A 158 4.90 -12.06 5.19
CA ASP A 158 4.54 -12.90 6.33
C ASP A 158 5.38 -12.65 7.59
N VAL A 159 6.50 -11.93 7.48
CA VAL A 159 7.31 -11.51 8.63
C VAL A 159 7.36 -9.98 8.79
N ALA A 160 6.63 -9.24 7.97
CA ALA A 160 6.61 -7.79 7.98
C ALA A 160 5.79 -7.22 9.15
N ASN A 161 5.97 -5.93 9.41
CA ASN A 161 5.23 -5.16 10.40
C ASN A 161 4.03 -4.44 9.78
N ALA A 162 3.22 -3.79 10.61
CA ALA A 162 2.10 -2.96 10.17
C ALA A 162 2.53 -1.62 9.51
N TYR A 163 3.83 -1.30 9.51
CA TYR A 163 4.44 -0.20 8.80
C TYR A 163 5.69 -0.70 8.08
N SER A 164 5.91 -0.23 6.86
CA SER A 164 7.11 -0.53 6.08
C SER A 164 7.45 0.65 5.17
N ASN A 165 8.74 0.88 4.98
CA ASN A 165 9.26 1.84 4.01
C ASN A 165 10.46 1.24 3.26
N TYR A 166 10.74 1.78 2.09
CA TYR A 166 11.86 1.37 1.26
C TYR A 166 12.34 2.54 0.40
N PHE A 167 13.66 2.65 0.25
CA PHE A 167 14.32 3.61 -0.63
C PHE A 167 15.24 2.84 -1.58
N ASP A 168 15.07 3.03 -2.88
CA ASP A 168 15.99 2.51 -3.89
C ASP A 168 17.00 3.58 -4.30
N PRO A 169 18.30 3.43 -3.96
CA PRO A 169 19.30 4.44 -4.28
C PRO A 169 19.62 4.53 -5.78
N ALA A 170 19.37 3.47 -6.56
CA ALA A 170 19.68 3.45 -7.98
C ALA A 170 18.67 4.27 -8.80
N THR A 171 17.37 4.13 -8.50
CA THR A 171 16.30 4.89 -9.16
C THR A 171 15.86 6.13 -8.39
N GLN A 172 16.39 6.35 -7.18
CA GLN A 172 15.97 7.41 -6.27
C GLN A 172 14.46 7.39 -5.99
N THR A 173 13.86 6.20 -5.97
CA THR A 173 12.43 6.04 -5.64
C THR A 173 12.25 5.69 -4.18
N THR A 174 11.11 6.09 -3.64
CA THR A 174 10.71 5.75 -2.28
C THR A 174 9.31 5.16 -2.28
N ILE A 175 9.05 4.34 -1.27
CA ILE A 175 7.70 3.89 -0.93
C ILE A 175 7.59 3.74 0.58
N ALA A 176 6.45 4.17 1.12
CA ALA A 176 6.10 3.91 2.49
C ALA A 176 4.63 3.53 2.59
N ALA A 177 4.29 2.65 3.52
CA ALA A 177 2.91 2.27 3.78
C ALA A 177 2.66 1.89 5.23
N GLN A 178 1.44 2.10 5.67
CA GLN A 178 0.95 1.71 6.99
C GLN A 178 -0.43 1.08 6.89
N LEU A 179 -0.63 0.00 7.63
CA LEU A 179 -1.89 -0.70 7.77
C LEU A 179 -2.37 -0.63 9.22
N THR A 180 -3.55 -0.07 9.44
CA THR A 180 -4.13 0.09 10.79
C THR A 180 -5.49 -0.59 10.89
N PRO A 181 -5.82 -1.25 12.01
CA PRO A 181 -7.17 -1.75 12.21
C PRO A 181 -8.15 -0.59 12.39
N SER A 182 -9.37 -0.72 11.85
CA SER A 182 -10.43 0.31 11.90
C SER A 182 -11.82 -0.33 12.06
N GLY A 183 -11.98 -1.20 13.07
CA GLY A 183 -13.24 -1.91 13.30
C GLY A 183 -13.38 -3.11 12.36
N SER A 184 -14.38 -3.09 11.48
CA SER A 184 -14.68 -4.17 10.54
C SER A 184 -13.72 -4.27 9.34
N PHE A 185 -12.76 -3.35 9.22
CA PHE A 185 -11.79 -3.31 8.12
C PHE A 185 -10.43 -2.79 8.56
N ALA A 186 -9.40 -3.07 7.74
CA ALA A 186 -8.08 -2.48 7.87
C ALA A 186 -7.97 -1.25 6.96
N ALA A 187 -7.48 -0.14 7.49
CA ALA A 187 -7.19 1.06 6.72
C ALA A 187 -5.70 1.09 6.33
N LEU A 188 -5.44 1.03 5.02
CA LEU A 188 -4.11 1.09 4.44
C LEU A 188 -3.87 2.45 3.78
N GLY A 189 -2.81 3.13 4.20
CA GLY A 189 -2.28 4.30 3.51
C GLY A 189 -0.92 4.00 2.92
N ALA A 190 -0.66 4.48 1.70
CA ALA A 190 0.65 4.39 1.06
C ALA A 190 1.06 5.68 0.36
N ASN A 191 2.36 5.91 0.23
CA ASN A 191 2.94 7.03 -0.50
C ASN A 191 4.01 6.51 -1.48
N PHE A 192 3.86 6.80 -2.77
CA PHE A 192 4.81 6.40 -3.80
C PHE A 192 5.59 7.63 -4.25
N GLY A 193 6.90 7.63 -4.04
CA GLY A 193 7.78 8.78 -4.27
C GLY A 193 8.86 8.53 -5.30
N ALA A 194 9.37 9.62 -5.86
CA ALA A 194 10.57 9.67 -6.68
C ALA A 194 11.29 11.01 -6.44
N MET A 195 12.58 10.95 -6.13
CA MET A 195 13.42 12.10 -5.82
C MET A 195 14.19 12.63 -7.02
#